data_AF-A0A7W3TK40-F1
#
_entry.id   AF-A0A7W3TK40-F1
#
_cell.length_a   1.000
_cell.length_b   1.000
_cell.length_c   1.000
_cell.angle_alpha   90.00
_cell.angle_beta   90.00
_cell.angle_gamma   90.00
#
_symmetry.space_group_name_H-M   'P 1'
#
loop_
_entity.id
_entity.type
_entity.pdbx_description
1 polymer ?
#
loop_
_entity_poly.entity_id
_entity_poly.type
_entity_poly.pdbx_seq_one_letter_code
_entity_poly.pdbx_strand_id
1 'polypeptide(L)'
;MGDKQDMTLGINVTVSGSVDANGNFTASATYSQGASNPASSNVVQSDGSVNLGNMAFSGSDYNRQTDITFTLGGTVTNAAGTSLPFSFPTDPASAITITGRDGNGVDGMTAVAGSSVQSVVLDDEDKRNRSYNYCLTIWARTDSPNPGDGVSCTLDPVIVNRAD
;
A
#
# COMPACT_ATOMS: atom_id res chain seq x y z
N MET A 1 10.68 31.85 -1.35
CA MET A 1 10.75 30.60 -0.58
C MET A 1 10.42 29.52 -1.58
N GLY A 2 11.34 28.59 -1.85
CA GLY A 2 11.07 27.50 -2.79
C GLY A 2 10.02 26.55 -2.21
N ASP A 3 9.28 25.89 -3.09
CA ASP A 3 8.37 24.82 -2.68
C ASP A 3 9.16 23.73 -1.96
N LYS A 4 8.72 23.37 -0.76
CA LYS A 4 9.31 22.28 0.01
C LYS A 4 8.82 20.97 -0.58
N GLN A 5 9.72 20.01 -0.76
CA GLN A 5 9.35 18.69 -1.29
C GLN A 5 8.56 17.89 -0.26
N ASP A 6 7.69 17.00 -0.74
CA ASP A 6 7.02 15.99 0.09
C ASP A 6 8.04 15.00 0.63
N MET A 7 7.74 14.41 1.77
CA MET A 7 8.50 13.24 2.23
C MET A 7 8.06 12.02 1.43
N THR A 8 8.92 11.02 1.30
CA THR A 8 8.60 9.77 0.61
C THR A 8 8.90 8.56 1.48
N LEU A 9 8.04 7.55 1.41
CA LEU A 9 8.18 6.28 2.10
C LEU A 9 7.88 5.14 1.14
N GLY A 10 8.86 4.29 0.88
CA GLY A 10 8.66 3.01 0.22
C GLY A 10 8.23 1.94 1.24
N ILE A 11 7.26 1.12 0.86
CA ILE A 11 6.82 -0.06 1.61
C ILE A 11 6.84 -1.25 0.66
N ASN A 12 7.63 -2.27 1.00
CA ASN A 12 7.62 -3.53 0.28
C ASN A 12 6.52 -4.43 0.85
N VAL A 13 5.63 -4.89 -0.02
CA VAL A 13 4.51 -5.78 0.29
C VAL A 13 4.82 -7.15 -0.29
N THR A 14 5.21 -8.10 0.57
CA THR A 14 5.53 -9.46 0.15
C THR A 14 4.31 -10.35 0.32
N VAL A 15 3.70 -10.73 -0.80
CA VAL A 15 2.48 -11.54 -0.84
C VAL A 15 2.80 -13.02 -0.91
N SER A 16 2.04 -13.81 -0.16
CA SER A 16 1.95 -15.26 -0.32
C SER A 16 0.48 -15.64 -0.44
N GLY A 17 0.09 -16.28 -1.54
CA GLY A 17 -1.32 -16.63 -1.74
C GLY A 17 -1.56 -17.76 -2.75
N SER A 18 -2.82 -18.15 -2.86
CA SER A 18 -3.27 -19.14 -3.83
C SER A 18 -4.69 -18.89 -4.29
N VAL A 19 -4.94 -19.20 -5.56
CA VAL A 19 -6.28 -19.30 -6.15
C VAL A 19 -6.67 -20.78 -6.25
N ASP A 20 -7.78 -21.14 -5.60
CA ASP A 20 -8.28 -22.53 -5.65
C ASP A 20 -9.00 -22.84 -6.97
N ALA A 21 -9.39 -24.11 -7.16
CA ALA A 21 -10.07 -24.55 -8.39
C ALA A 21 -11.48 -23.95 -8.59
N ASN A 22 -12.06 -23.34 -7.56
CA ASN A 22 -13.34 -22.64 -7.63
C ASN A 22 -13.17 -21.14 -7.90
N GLY A 23 -11.94 -20.66 -8.06
CA GLY A 23 -11.62 -19.25 -8.23
C GLY A 23 -11.58 -18.45 -6.91
N ASN A 24 -11.56 -19.11 -5.75
CA ASN A 24 -11.41 -18.39 -4.49
C ASN A 24 -9.94 -17.99 -4.30
N PHE A 25 -9.70 -16.69 -4.15
CA PHE A 25 -8.38 -16.16 -3.89
C PHE A 25 -8.17 -15.92 -2.39
N THR A 26 -7.14 -16.56 -1.84
CA THR A 26 -6.67 -16.32 -0.48
C THR A 26 -5.21 -15.88 -0.52
N ALA A 27 -4.89 -14.80 0.19
CA ALA A 27 -3.55 -14.29 0.28
C ALA A 27 -3.29 -13.69 1.65
N SER A 28 -2.01 -13.68 2.03
CA SER A 28 -1.50 -12.88 3.13
C SER A 28 -0.30 -12.07 2.66
N ALA A 29 0.05 -11.03 3.41
CA ALA A 29 1.21 -10.21 3.10
C ALA A 29 2.00 -9.85 4.35
N THR A 30 3.31 -9.70 4.18
CA THR A 30 4.19 -9.04 5.15
C THR A 30 4.63 -7.70 4.59
N TYR A 31 4.84 -6.74 5.49
CA TYR A 31 5.20 -5.37 5.15
C TYR A 31 6.57 -5.06 5.72
N SER A 32 7.41 -4.41 4.92
CA SER A 32 8.70 -3.94 5.39
C SER A 32 9.01 -2.57 4.81
N GLN A 33 9.76 -1.78 5.57
CA GLN A 33 10.19 -0.47 5.13
C GLN A 33 11.17 -0.59 3.96
N GLY A 34 10.90 0.14 2.88
CA GLY A 34 11.81 0.39 1.78
C GLY A 34 12.62 1.68 1.97
N ALA A 35 13.01 2.29 0.86
CA ALA A 35 13.68 3.59 0.87
C ALA A 35 12.75 4.68 1.42
N SER A 36 13.30 5.68 2.09
CA SER A 36 12.56 6.86 2.53
C SER A 36 13.39 8.12 2.29
N ASN A 37 12.71 9.23 2.07
CA ASN A 37 13.32 10.54 1.99
C ASN A 37 12.49 11.55 2.82
N PRO A 38 13.07 12.18 3.85
CA PRO A 38 14.41 11.94 4.38
C PRO A 38 14.55 10.52 4.94
N ALA A 39 15.80 10.05 5.02
CA ALA A 39 16.11 8.72 5.51
C ALA A 39 15.56 8.53 6.94
N SER A 40 14.63 7.59 7.06
CA SER A 40 13.88 7.29 8.29
C SER A 40 14.04 5.82 8.67
N SER A 41 13.77 5.47 9.92
CA SER A 41 13.87 4.08 10.41
C SER A 41 12.70 3.75 11.31
N ASN A 42 12.28 2.48 11.32
CA ASN A 42 11.17 1.99 12.13
C ASN A 42 9.85 2.73 11.84
N VAL A 43 9.62 3.13 10.59
CA VAL A 43 8.34 3.70 10.16
C VAL A 43 7.32 2.58 9.99
N VAL A 44 7.70 1.51 9.29
CA VAL A 44 6.92 0.26 9.21
C VAL A 44 7.29 -0.65 10.38
N GLN A 45 6.30 -1.00 11.21
CA GLN A 45 6.43 -1.88 12.37
C GLN A 45 6.37 -3.36 11.97
N SER A 46 6.74 -4.25 12.89
CA SER A 46 6.75 -5.70 12.67
C SER A 46 5.37 -6.31 12.40
N ASP A 47 4.30 -5.67 12.87
CA ASP A 47 2.91 -6.05 12.61
C ASP A 47 2.38 -5.50 11.28
N GLY A 48 3.24 -4.82 10.51
CA GLY A 48 2.91 -4.16 9.26
C GLY A 48 2.24 -2.80 9.42
N SER A 49 2.07 -2.33 10.65
CA SER A 49 1.56 -0.99 10.87
C SER A 49 2.58 0.08 10.45
N VAL A 50 2.11 1.21 9.95
CA VAL A 50 2.96 2.33 9.52
C VAL A 50 2.77 3.49 10.49
N ASN A 51 3.84 4.00 11.08
CA ASN A 51 3.80 5.15 11.98
C ASN A 51 4.59 6.32 11.38
N LEU A 52 3.89 7.27 10.76
CA LEU A 52 4.51 8.43 10.13
C LEU A 52 5.11 9.41 11.14
N GLY A 53 4.81 9.28 12.43
CA GLY A 53 5.53 10.00 13.50
C GLY A 53 7.01 9.63 13.60
N ASN A 54 7.41 8.47 13.06
CA ASN A 54 8.80 8.04 13.01
C ASN A 54 9.53 8.49 11.73
N MET A 55 8.84 9.19 10.81
CA MET A 55 9.51 9.82 9.68
C MET A 55 10.39 10.96 10.18
N ALA A 56 11.65 10.97 9.73
CA ALA A 56 12.52 12.11 9.94
C ALA A 56 11.89 13.35 9.28
N PHE A 57 12.03 14.52 9.91
CA PHE A 57 11.43 15.75 9.41
C PHE A 57 12.36 16.93 9.64
N SER A 58 12.64 17.67 8.55
CA SER A 58 13.31 18.96 8.59
C SER A 58 12.36 20.01 8.04
N GLY A 59 11.87 20.89 8.91
CA GLY A 59 10.90 21.92 8.55
C GLY A 59 11.44 22.97 7.57
N SER A 60 12.75 23.03 7.31
CA SER A 60 13.33 23.88 6.26
C SER A 60 13.25 23.24 4.87
N ASP A 61 13.27 21.90 4.80
CA ASP A 61 13.54 21.18 3.55
C ASP A 61 12.31 20.43 3.04
N TYR A 62 11.45 19.97 3.96
CA TYR A 62 10.30 19.13 3.65
C TYR A 62 8.99 19.77 4.11
N ASN A 63 7.93 19.53 3.36
CA ASN A 63 6.58 19.75 3.86
C ASN A 63 6.15 18.58 4.77
N ARG A 64 4.96 18.66 5.35
CA ARG A 64 4.47 17.64 6.28
C ARG A 64 3.80 16.42 5.59
N GLN A 65 3.60 16.49 4.28
CA GLN A 65 2.94 15.48 3.46
C GLN A 65 3.90 14.32 3.19
N THR A 66 3.34 13.13 2.97
CA THR A 66 4.14 11.93 2.72
C THR A 66 3.55 11.11 1.58
N ASP A 67 4.32 10.92 0.52
CA ASP A 67 4.01 9.95 -0.52
C ASP A 67 4.44 8.56 -0.07
N ILE A 68 3.47 7.66 0.08
CA ILE A 68 3.72 6.27 0.48
C ILE A 68 3.58 5.38 -0.75
N THR A 69 4.69 4.82 -1.23
CA THR A 69 4.70 3.87 -2.35
C THR A 69 4.66 2.45 -1.85
N PHE A 70 3.58 1.73 -2.12
CA PHE A 70 3.50 0.28 -1.90
C PHE A 70 4.01 -0.46 -3.13
N THR A 71 4.94 -1.38 -2.96
CA THR A 71 5.50 -2.21 -4.04
C THR A 71 5.25 -3.67 -3.77
N LEU A 72 4.54 -4.35 -4.68
CA LEU A 72 4.25 -5.77 -4.59
C LEU A 72 5.44 -6.63 -5.00
N GLY A 73 5.64 -7.69 -4.23
CA GLY A 73 6.48 -8.83 -4.56
C GLY A 73 5.92 -10.10 -3.94
N GLY A 74 6.63 -11.21 -4.12
CA GLY A 74 6.23 -12.52 -3.59
C GLY A 74 5.59 -13.42 -4.65
N THR A 75 4.71 -14.32 -4.21
CA THR A 75 4.21 -15.42 -5.04
C THR A 75 2.73 -15.69 -4.78
N VAL A 76 1.97 -15.80 -5.87
CA VAL A 76 0.62 -16.36 -5.89
C VAL A 76 0.62 -17.59 -6.78
N THR A 77 -0.04 -18.67 -6.39
CA THR A 77 -0.14 -19.90 -7.18
C THR A 77 -1.59 -20.29 -7.50
N ASN A 78 -1.80 -21.12 -8.51
CA ASN A 78 -3.07 -21.81 -8.71
C ASN A 78 -3.14 -23.11 -7.89
N ALA A 79 -4.26 -23.83 -7.96
CA ALA A 79 -4.47 -25.12 -7.28
C ALA A 79 -3.43 -26.20 -7.64
N ALA A 80 -2.79 -26.09 -8.81
CA ALA A 80 -1.72 -26.99 -9.25
C ALA A 80 -0.31 -26.56 -8.78
N GLY A 81 -0.20 -25.47 -8.01
CA GLY A 81 1.06 -24.92 -7.53
C GLY A 81 1.85 -24.10 -8.57
N THR A 82 1.25 -23.80 -9.73
CA THR A 82 1.89 -22.97 -10.76
C THR A 82 1.76 -21.50 -10.39
N SER A 83 2.86 -20.74 -10.52
CA SER A 83 2.83 -19.30 -10.25
C SER A 83 1.90 -18.56 -11.20
N LEU A 84 1.06 -17.70 -10.62
CA LEU A 84 0.16 -16.81 -11.33
C LEU A 84 0.72 -15.39 -11.33
N PRO A 85 0.61 -14.64 -12.44
CA PRO A 85 0.83 -13.20 -12.42
C PRO A 85 -0.18 -12.53 -11.49
N PHE A 86 0.29 -11.63 -10.64
CA PHE A 86 -0.54 -10.82 -9.75
C PHE A 86 -0.03 -9.38 -9.72
N SER A 87 -0.91 -8.44 -9.40
CA SER A 87 -0.65 -7.00 -9.39
C SER A 87 -1.63 -6.25 -8.52
N PHE A 88 -1.46 -4.93 -8.37
CA PHE A 88 -2.58 -4.08 -7.98
C PHE A 88 -3.59 -3.99 -9.12
N PRO A 89 -4.88 -3.72 -8.82
CA PRO A 89 -5.86 -3.26 -9.80
C PRO A 89 -5.35 -2.04 -10.59
N THR A 90 -5.76 -1.93 -11.86
CA THR A 90 -5.34 -0.81 -12.72
C THR A 90 -5.92 0.53 -12.29
N ASP A 91 -7.10 0.52 -11.66
CA ASP A 91 -7.68 1.68 -11.01
C ASP A 91 -7.10 1.81 -9.58
N PRO A 92 -6.32 2.88 -9.28
CA PRO A 92 -5.72 3.07 -7.96
C PRO A 92 -6.72 3.14 -6.82
N ALA A 93 -7.92 3.70 -7.06
CA ALA A 93 -8.97 3.79 -6.05
C ALA A 93 -9.53 2.41 -5.67
N SER A 94 -9.42 1.44 -6.58
CA SER A 94 -9.76 0.04 -6.31
C SER A 94 -8.61 -0.74 -5.66
N ALA A 95 -7.36 -0.24 -5.75
CA ALA A 95 -6.18 -0.89 -5.19
C ALA A 95 -5.98 -0.58 -3.70
N ILE A 96 -6.42 0.58 -3.22
CA ILE A 96 -6.34 0.97 -1.81
C ILE A 96 -7.70 1.49 -1.37
N THR A 97 -8.33 0.81 -0.42
CA THR A 97 -9.45 1.38 0.32
C THR A 97 -8.92 2.03 1.59
N ILE A 98 -9.36 3.25 1.88
CA ILE A 98 -8.95 4.03 3.04
C ILE A 98 -10.19 4.30 3.89
N THR A 99 -10.07 4.09 5.21
CA THR A 99 -11.15 4.41 6.15
C THR A 99 -10.55 5.10 7.39
N GLY A 100 -11.19 6.17 7.86
CA GLY A 100 -10.78 6.77 9.14
C GLY A 100 -11.10 5.82 10.29
N ARG A 101 -10.12 5.58 11.16
CA ARG A 101 -10.22 4.57 12.23
C ARG A 101 -11.37 4.81 13.20
N ASP A 102 -11.74 6.08 13.40
CA ASP A 102 -12.78 6.51 14.35
C ASP A 102 -14.06 7.00 13.65
N GLY A 103 -14.29 6.64 12.38
CA GLY A 103 -15.44 7.13 11.60
C GLY A 103 -15.31 8.58 11.10
N ASN A 104 -14.14 9.19 11.33
CA ASN A 104 -13.78 10.48 10.73
C ASN A 104 -13.50 10.29 9.23
N GLY A 105 -13.92 11.24 8.39
CA GLY A 105 -13.71 11.18 6.95
C GLY A 105 -12.23 11.08 6.54
N VAL A 106 -11.99 10.63 5.31
CA VAL A 106 -10.68 10.48 4.69
C VAL A 106 -10.35 11.77 3.92
N ASP A 107 -10.03 12.83 4.64
CA ASP A 107 -9.65 14.10 4.03
C ASP A 107 -8.15 14.11 3.71
N GLY A 108 -7.80 14.49 2.48
CA GLY A 108 -6.39 14.71 2.09
C GLY A 108 -5.59 13.43 1.87
N MET A 109 -6.24 12.30 1.58
CA MET A 109 -5.56 11.07 1.20
C MET A 109 -6.11 10.54 -0.12
N THR A 110 -5.23 10.32 -1.08
CA THR A 110 -5.61 9.85 -2.42
C THR A 110 -4.71 8.72 -2.88
N ALA A 111 -5.30 7.66 -3.44
CA ALA A 111 -4.54 6.63 -4.13
C ALA A 111 -4.28 7.05 -5.58
N VAL A 112 -3.03 6.97 -6.03
CA VAL A 112 -2.62 7.26 -7.40
C VAL A 112 -1.77 6.11 -7.95
N ALA A 113 -1.73 5.99 -9.28
CA ALA A 113 -0.99 4.93 -9.94
C ALA A 113 0.51 5.07 -9.68
N GLY A 114 1.18 3.94 -9.38
CA GLY A 114 2.63 3.91 -9.31
C GLY A 114 3.28 3.85 -10.69
N SER A 115 4.60 3.67 -10.69
CA SER A 115 5.41 3.51 -11.91
C SER A 115 5.14 2.22 -12.69
N SER A 116 4.41 1.26 -12.11
CA SER A 116 4.02 0.00 -12.73
C SER A 116 2.75 -0.55 -12.08
N VAL A 117 2.16 -1.61 -12.66
CA VAL A 117 1.03 -2.32 -12.02
C VAL A 117 1.41 -3.01 -10.70
N GLN A 118 2.71 -3.12 -10.40
CA GLN A 118 3.21 -3.62 -9.11
C GLN A 118 3.35 -2.53 -8.05
N SER A 119 3.05 -1.27 -8.38
CA SER A 119 3.13 -0.18 -7.44
C SER A 119 1.88 0.69 -7.43
N VAL A 120 1.50 1.11 -6.23
CA VAL A 120 0.47 2.11 -6.01
C VAL A 120 1.01 3.11 -4.99
N VAL A 121 0.68 4.38 -5.18
CA VAL A 121 1.11 5.45 -4.28
C VAL A 121 -0.12 5.96 -3.53
N LEU A 122 0.04 6.12 -2.23
CA LEU A 122 -0.88 6.86 -1.39
C LEU A 122 -0.26 8.23 -1.14
N ASP A 123 -0.87 9.25 -1.71
CA ASP A 123 -0.57 10.66 -1.43
C ASP A 123 -1.29 11.04 -0.12
N ASP A 124 -0.51 11.20 0.95
CA ASP A 124 -0.98 11.65 2.26
C ASP A 124 -0.69 13.14 2.46
N GLU A 125 -1.68 13.96 2.11
CA GLU A 125 -1.70 15.39 2.39
C GLU A 125 -2.22 15.72 3.79
N ASP A 126 -2.71 14.74 4.57
CA ASP A 126 -3.25 14.99 5.90
C ASP A 126 -2.12 15.34 6.86
N LYS A 127 -2.24 16.53 7.45
CA LYS A 127 -1.23 17.09 8.35
C LYS A 127 -1.59 16.85 9.82
N ARG A 128 -2.69 16.13 10.08
CA ARG A 128 -3.31 15.95 11.39
C ARG A 128 -2.91 14.61 12.01
N ASN A 129 -2.87 14.57 13.34
CA ASN A 129 -2.63 13.34 14.10
C ASN A 129 -3.86 12.42 14.10
N ARG A 130 -4.04 11.66 13.02
CA ARG A 130 -5.17 10.74 12.82
C ARG A 130 -4.68 9.36 12.47
N SER A 131 -5.45 8.35 12.84
CA SER A 131 -5.21 6.97 12.41
C SER A 131 -6.19 6.59 11.31
N TYR A 132 -5.70 5.84 10.33
CA TYR A 132 -6.48 5.37 9.19
C TYR A 132 -6.22 3.87 8.99
N ASN A 133 -7.26 3.14 8.65
CA ASN A 133 -7.12 1.76 8.21
C ASN A 133 -7.07 1.75 6.69
N TYR A 134 -6.16 0.95 6.15
CA TYR A 134 -6.01 0.77 4.72
C TYR A 134 -6.25 -0.68 4.42
N CYS A 135 -6.80 -0.93 3.25
CA CYS A 135 -6.97 -2.28 2.76
C CYS A 135 -6.43 -2.29 1.34
N LEU A 136 -5.31 -2.99 1.14
CA LEU A 136 -4.74 -3.16 -0.19
C LEU A 136 -5.49 -4.28 -0.89
N THR A 137 -5.99 -4.01 -2.08
CA THR A 137 -6.56 -5.06 -2.92
C THR A 137 -5.52 -5.48 -3.95
N ILE A 138 -5.27 -6.77 -4.05
CA ILE A 138 -4.45 -7.36 -5.10
C ILE A 138 -5.33 -8.16 -6.05
N TRP A 139 -4.91 -8.26 -7.29
CA TRP A 139 -5.56 -9.01 -8.35
C TRP A 139 -4.61 -10.11 -8.84
N ALA A 140 -5.11 -11.32 -9.00
CA ALA A 140 -4.37 -12.41 -9.62
C ALA A 140 -5.05 -12.82 -10.93
N ARG A 141 -4.26 -12.95 -11.99
CA ARG A 141 -4.74 -13.51 -13.25
C ARG A 141 -5.02 -14.99 -13.07
N THR A 142 -6.22 -15.44 -13.42
CA THR A 142 -6.52 -16.88 -13.42
C THR A 142 -6.05 -17.52 -14.72
N ASP A 143 -6.03 -18.85 -14.74
CA ASP A 143 -5.82 -19.67 -15.94
C ASP A 143 -7.06 -19.73 -16.85
N SER A 144 -8.07 -18.88 -16.61
CA SER A 144 -9.22 -18.74 -17.48
C SER A 144 -8.81 -18.42 -18.92
N PRO A 145 -9.48 -19.00 -19.93
CA PRO A 145 -9.18 -18.73 -21.33
C PRO A 145 -9.52 -17.29 -21.77
N ASN A 146 -10.28 -16.51 -20.97
CA ASN A 146 -10.61 -15.14 -21.31
C ASN A 146 -9.53 -14.16 -20.79
N PRO A 147 -8.90 -13.36 -21.67
CA PRO A 147 -7.98 -12.30 -21.24
C PRO A 147 -8.74 -11.24 -20.45
N GLY A 148 -8.44 -11.09 -19.16
CA GLY A 148 -9.09 -10.13 -18.26
C GLY A 148 -9.78 -10.78 -17.05
N ASP A 149 -9.97 -12.10 -17.09
CA ASP A 149 -10.48 -12.83 -15.93
C ASP A 149 -9.41 -12.90 -14.85
N GLY A 150 -9.78 -12.46 -13.65
CA GLY A 150 -8.95 -12.58 -12.48
C GLY A 150 -9.75 -12.29 -11.23
N VAL A 151 -9.12 -12.55 -10.10
CA VAL A 151 -9.78 -12.56 -8.79
C VAL A 151 -9.03 -11.66 -7.85
N SER A 152 -9.77 -10.97 -6.98
CA SER A 152 -9.22 -9.99 -6.05
C SER A 152 -9.23 -10.50 -4.62
N CYS A 153 -8.22 -10.10 -3.85
CA CYS A 153 -8.11 -10.38 -2.42
C CYS A 153 -7.62 -9.12 -1.71
N THR A 154 -8.19 -8.86 -0.53
CA THR A 154 -7.84 -7.75 0.36
C THR A 154 -6.72 -8.15 1.33
N LEU A 155 -5.78 -7.25 1.57
CA LEU A 155 -4.69 -7.35 2.54
C LEU A 155 -4.87 -6.21 3.54
N ASP A 156 -4.84 -6.50 4.84
CA ASP A 156 -5.15 -5.53 5.89
C ASP A 156 -3.91 -4.99 6.63
N PRO A 157 -3.32 -3.86 6.21
CA PRO A 157 -2.39 -3.09 7.03
C PRO A 157 -3.05 -1.89 7.74
N VAL A 158 -2.45 -1.42 8.84
CA VAL A 158 -2.91 -0.24 9.60
C VAL A 158 -1.89 0.90 9.47
N ILE A 159 -2.30 2.17 9.26
CA ILE A 159 -1.36 3.32 9.32
C ILE A 159 -1.82 4.35 10.36
N VAL A 160 -0.89 4.82 11.17
CA VAL A 160 -1.05 5.88 12.16
C VAL A 160 -0.27 7.10 11.68
N ASN A 161 -0.98 8.21 11.45
CA ASN A 161 -0.38 9.48 11.02
C ASN A 161 0.31 10.20 12.21
N ARG A 162 1.18 11.16 11.88
CA ARG A 162 2.11 11.89 12.78
C ARG A 162 1.40 12.82 13.77
N ALA A 163 1.95 12.92 14.99
CA ALA A 163 1.58 13.96 15.95
C ALA A 163 2.05 15.35 15.50
N ASP A 164 1.29 16.39 15.86
CA ASP A 164 1.59 17.79 15.55
C ASP A 164 2.93 18.26 16.13
#